data_AF-A0A059LI72-F1
#
_entry.id   AF-A0A059LI72-F1
#
_cell.length_a   1.000
_cell.length_b   1.000
_cell.length_c   1.000
_cell.angle_alpha   90.00
_cell.angle_beta   90.00
_cell.angle_gamma   90.00
#
_symmetry.space_group_name_H-M   'P 1'
#
loop_
_entity.id
_entity.type
_entity.pdbx_description
1 polymer ?
#
loop_
_entity_poly.entity_id
_entity_poly.type
_entity_poly.pdbx_seq_one_letter_code
_entity_poly.pdbx_strand_id
1 'polypeptide(L)' 'MGDDCGDEGQNGRRQDHFLPIANISRIMKKYLPGNSKIAKDAKETMQECVSEFISFITSECVIHGS' A
#
# COMPACT_ATOMS: atom_id res chain seq x y z
N MET A 1 -34.78 3.56 -13.00
CA MET A 1 -34.55 2.12 -13.11
C MET A 1 -33.71 1.95 -14.36
N GLY A 2 -32.41 1.66 -14.37
CA GLY A 2 -31.42 1.33 -13.36
C GLY A 2 -30.34 0.58 -14.12
N ASP A 3 -29.11 1.11 -14.17
CA ASP A 3 -27.94 0.37 -14.65
C ASP A 3 -26.79 0.66 -13.69
N ASP A 4 -26.48 -0.39 -12.93
CA ASP A 4 -25.50 -0.50 -11.88
C ASP A 4 -24.22 -1.16 -12.43
N CYS A 5 -23.09 -0.78 -11.81
CA CYS A 5 -21.79 -1.45 -11.74
C CYS A 5 -20.84 -1.57 -12.94
N GLY A 6 -19.62 -1.06 -12.71
CA GLY A 6 -18.39 -1.37 -13.43
C GLY A 6 -17.12 -0.74 -12.83
N ASP A 7 -17.00 -0.63 -11.50
CA ASP A 7 -15.80 -0.09 -10.81
C ASP A 7 -14.76 -1.18 -10.43
N GLU A 8 -14.95 -2.44 -10.86
CA GLU A 8 -14.04 -3.54 -10.49
C GLU A 8 -12.70 -3.50 -11.26
N GLY A 9 -12.62 -2.76 -12.37
CA GLY A 9 -11.40 -2.64 -13.19
C GLY A 9 -10.37 -1.60 -12.73
N GLN A 10 -10.73 -0.76 -11.75
CA GLN A 10 -9.82 0.25 -11.17
C GLN A 10 -9.16 -0.22 -9.88
N ASN A 11 -9.88 -1.00 -9.05
CA ASN A 11 -9.35 -1.54 -7.81
C ASN A 11 -8.24 -2.58 -8.06
N GLY A 12 -8.39 -3.42 -9.10
CA GLY A 12 -7.35 -4.39 -9.48
C GLY A 12 -6.02 -3.73 -9.85
N ARG A 13 -6.07 -2.68 -10.68
CA ARG A 13 -4.87 -1.93 -11.10
C ARG A 13 -4.22 -1.14 -9.95
N ARG A 14 -4.99 -0.67 -8.97
CA ARG A 14 -4.44 -0.06 -7.76
C ARG A 14 -3.70 -1.07 -6.89
N GLN A 15 -4.20 -2.31 -6.80
CA GLN A 15 -3.58 -3.36 -6.01
C GLN A 15 -2.26 -3.87 -6.59
N ASP A 16 -2.05 -3.80 -7.92
CA ASP A 16 -0.77 -4.18 -8.56
C ASP A 16 0.42 -3.36 -8.05
N HIS A 17 0.18 -2.15 -7.53
CA HIS A 17 1.23 -1.25 -7.04
C HIS A 17 1.47 -1.33 -5.52
N PHE A 18 0.66 -2.11 -4.80
CA PHE A 18 0.73 -2.20 -3.34
C PHE A 18 1.34 -3.51 -2.87
N LEU A 19 2.17 -3.43 -1.83
CA LEU A 19 2.65 -4.64 -1.14
C LEU A 19 1.48 -5.31 -0.40
N PRO A 20 1.46 -6.66 -0.31
CA PRO A 20 0.43 -7.37 0.46
C PRO A 20 0.31 -6.85 1.89
N ILE A 21 -0.91 -6.59 2.35
CA ILE A 21 -1.19 -6.03 3.69
C ILE A 21 -0.62 -6.89 4.84
N ALA A 22 -0.49 -8.20 4.60
CA ALA A 22 0.13 -9.14 5.52
C ALA A 22 1.62 -8.83 5.77
N ASN A 23 2.34 -8.40 4.73
CA ASN A 23 3.74 -8.02 4.83
C ASN A 23 3.89 -6.72 5.63
N ILE A 24 3.04 -5.72 5.35
CA ILE A 24 2.97 -4.46 6.12
C ILE A 24 2.71 -4.76 7.61
N SER A 25 1.67 -5.57 7.88
CA SER A 25 1.30 -5.96 9.24
C SER A 25 2.43 -6.67 9.98
N ARG A 26 3.17 -7.55 9.31
CA ARG A 26 4.30 -8.29 9.89
C ARG A 26 5.45 -7.36 10.26
N ILE A 27 5.78 -6.41 9.40
CA ILE A 27 6.85 -5.43 9.66
C ILE A 27 6.45 -4.51 10.80
N MET A 28 5.25 -3.92 10.76
CA MET A 28 4.77 -3.04 11.82
C MET A 28 4.76 -3.75 13.19
N LYS A 29 4.26 -4.99 13.26
CA LYS A 29 4.23 -5.78 14.50
C LYS A 29 5.61 -6.10 15.07
N LYS A 30 6.65 -6.17 14.24
CA LYS A 30 8.03 -6.45 14.71
C LYS A 30 8.52 -5.39 15.70
N TYR A 31 8.01 -4.17 15.60
CA TYR A 31 8.39 -3.03 16.43
C TYR A 31 7.40 -2.73 17.56
N LEU A 32 6.41 -3.60 17.76
CA LEU A 32 5.41 -3.47 18.82
C LEU A 32 5.60 -4.55 19.88
N PRO A 33 5.22 -4.28 21.13
CA PRO A 33 5.22 -5.30 22.17
C PRO A 33 4.28 -6.48 21.83
N GLY A 34 4.51 -7.62 22.48
CA GLY A 34 3.69 -8.81 22.29
C GLY A 34 2.20 -8.54 22.54
N ASN A 35 1.34 -9.07 21.66
CA ASN A 35 -0.13 -8.90 21.67
C ASN A 35 -0.67 -7.53 21.26
N SER A 36 0.17 -6.61 20.77
CA SER A 36 -0.33 -5.36 20.19
C SER A 36 -1.20 -5.59 18.95
N LYS A 37 -2.29 -4.82 18.88
CA LYS A 37 -3.20 -4.76 17.74
C LYS A 37 -2.87 -3.54 16.90
N ILE A 38 -3.03 -3.66 15.58
CA ILE A 38 -2.88 -2.55 14.64
C ILE A 38 -4.24 -2.35 13.98
N ALA A 39 -4.74 -1.12 13.99
CA ALA A 39 -5.99 -0.76 13.35
C ALA A 39 -5.95 -1.09 11.85
N LYS A 40 -7.12 -1.34 11.25
CA LYS A 40 -7.23 -1.58 9.81
C LYS A 40 -6.68 -0.39 9.03
N ASP A 41 -7.19 0.79 9.33
CA ASP A 41 -6.86 2.05 8.66
C ASP A 41 -5.36 2.33 8.76
N ALA A 42 -4.74 2.08 9.92
CA ALA A 42 -3.30 2.25 10.09
C ALA A 42 -2.46 1.35 9.16
N LYS A 43 -2.94 0.14 8.85
CA LYS A 43 -2.26 -0.75 7.89
C LYS A 43 -2.44 -0.26 6.45
N GLU A 44 -3.62 0.27 6.12
CA GLU A 44 -3.93 0.82 4.79
C GLU A 44 -3.13 2.10 4.54
N THR A 45 -3.09 3.04 5.50
CA THR A 45 -2.24 4.24 5.41
C THR A 45 -0.77 3.88 5.23
N MET A 46 -0.25 2.91 5.98
CA MET A 46 1.14 2.49 5.82
C MET A 46 1.42 1.81 4.47
N GLN A 47 0.43 1.12 3.90
CA GLN A 47 0.52 0.53 2.57
C GLN A 47 0.61 1.62 1.49
N GLU A 48 -0.18 2.70 1.62
CA GLU A 48 -0.10 3.86 0.73
C GLU A 48 1.25 4.57 0.88
N CYS A 49 1.66 4.90 2.11
CA CYS A 49 2.90 5.62 2.38
C CYS A 49 4.14 4.85 1.92
N VAL A 50 4.20 3.52 2.06
CA VAL A 50 5.37 2.75 1.61
C VAL A 50 5.45 2.68 0.08
N SER A 51 4.29 2.68 -0.59
CA SER A 51 4.23 2.64 -2.05
C SER A 51 4.64 3.99 -2.64
N GLU A 52 4.21 5.08 -2.00
CA GLU A 52 4.69 6.43 -2.30
C GLU A 52 6.19 6.56 -2.01
N PHE A 53 6.68 6.04 -0.88
CA PHE A 53 8.10 6.06 -0.55
C PHE A 53 8.95 5.33 -1.60
N ILE A 54 8.53 4.14 -2.05
CA ILE A 54 9.22 3.42 -3.13
C ILE A 54 9.23 4.27 -4.39
N SER A 55 8.08 4.86 -4.76
CA SER A 55 7.95 5.71 -5.95
C SER A 55 8.84 6.96 -5.88
N PHE A 56 8.95 7.57 -4.70
CA PHE A 56 9.80 8.74 -4.45
C PHE A 56 11.30 8.39 -4.57
N ILE A 57 11.72 7.25 -4.04
CA ILE A 57 13.12 6.83 -4.15
C ILE A 57 13.46 6.43 -5.58
N THR A 58 12.55 5.75 -6.30
CA THR A 58 12.79 5.35 -7.69
C THR A 58 12.66 6.49 -8.69
N SER A 59 11.89 7.54 -8.39
CA SER A 59 11.80 8.72 -9.25
C SER A 59 13.17 9.39 -9.41
N GLU A 60 13.92 9.58 -8.31
CA GLU A 60 15.24 10.24 -8.34
C GLU A 60 16.31 9.43 -9.12
N CYS A 61 16.21 8.10 -9.12
CA CYS A 61 17.10 7.23 -9.91
C CYS A 61 16.82 7.29 -11.42
N VAL A 62 15.56 7.54 -11.82
CA VAL A 62 15.20 7.65 -13.24
C VAL A 62 15.66 8.97 -13.85
N ILE A 63 15.64 10.08 -13.09
CA ILE A 63 16.05 11.41 -13.59
C ILE A 63 17.57 11.64 -13.66
N HIS A 64 18.40 10.87 -12.95
CA HIS A 64 19.86 11.03 -12.96
C HIS A 64 20.62 9.97 -13.77
N GLY A 65 19.92 9.08 -14.47
CA GLY A 65 20.51 8.03 -15.32
C GLY A 65 20.66 8.41 -16.80
N SER A 66 20.80 9.70 -17.14
CA SER A 66 20.98 10.21 -18.51
C SER A 66 22.23 11.08 -18.62
#